data_AF-A0A183D5U2-F1
#
_entry.id   AF-A0A183D5U2-F1
#
_cell.length_a   1.000
_cell.length_b   1.000
_cell.length_c   1.000
_cell.angle_alpha   90.00
_cell.angle_beta   90.00
_cell.angle_gamma   90.00
#
_symmetry.space_group_name_H-M   'P 1'
#
loop_
_entity.id
_entity.type
_entity.pdbx_description
1 polymer ?
#
loop_
_entity_poly.entity_id
_entity_poly.type
_entity_poly.pdbx_seq_one_letter_code
_entity_poly.pdbx_strand_id
1 'polypeptide(L)'
;MPLTVLAQRKAFFPLPVSAALLFIGILTVYVTADIDQQRVRFRLTNGNMKIWGRDPFFITAKYRRNNGEIGANLLLGSGWWGLCRHPNYFCEWFTFACWTVLQGTFTFFCCFPLLFLTCFLYQRIIHDELRLLFLCVLESKSVIFFSRVI
;
A
#
# COMPACT_ATOMS: atom_id res chain seq x y z
N MET A 1 -29.47 -2.02 20.64
CA MET A 1 -29.04 -0.76 19.99
C MET A 1 -27.67 -0.37 20.51
N PRO A 2 -26.59 -0.52 19.73
CA PRO A 2 -25.20 -0.31 20.19
C PRO A 2 -24.81 1.17 20.41
N LEU A 3 -25.68 2.14 20.05
CA LEU A 3 -25.41 3.56 20.26
C LEU A 3 -25.30 3.97 21.75
N THR A 4 -25.94 3.23 22.66
CA THR A 4 -25.95 3.58 24.09
C THR A 4 -24.64 3.24 24.81
N VAL A 5 -23.85 2.29 24.30
CA VAL A 5 -22.58 1.88 24.91
C VAL A 5 -21.49 2.92 24.68
N LEU A 6 -21.51 3.62 23.53
CA LEU A 6 -20.56 4.71 23.22
C LEU A 6 -20.85 5.99 24.02
N ALA A 7 -22.13 6.29 24.27
CA ALA A 7 -22.53 7.52 24.97
C ALA A 7 -22.23 7.49 26.48
N GLN A 8 -22.04 6.30 27.07
CA GLN A 8 -21.93 6.13 28.53
C GLN A 8 -20.49 6.18 29.07
N ARG A 9 -19.45 6.24 28.23
CA ARG A 9 -18.06 6.16 28.72
C ARG A 9 -17.23 7.36 28.29
N LYS A 10 -17.06 8.32 29.21
CA LYS A 10 -16.03 9.37 29.13
C LYS A 10 -14.66 8.69 29.20
N ALA A 11 -14.05 8.38 28.05
CA ALA A 11 -12.64 8.05 28.00
C ALA A 11 -11.85 9.31 28.37
N PHE A 12 -11.37 9.39 29.62
CA PHE A 12 -10.51 10.48 30.07
C PHE A 12 -9.08 10.20 29.57
N PHE A 13 -8.84 10.41 28.28
CA PHE A 13 -7.48 10.60 27.79
C PHE A 13 -7.07 12.04 28.08
N PRO A 14 -5.81 12.28 28.51
CA PRO A 14 -5.31 13.64 28.60
C PRO A 14 -5.41 14.30 27.22
N LEU A 15 -6.04 15.49 27.18
CA LEU A 15 -6.21 16.32 25.97
C LEU A 15 -4.99 16.35 25.02
N PRO A 16 -3.73 16.48 25.50
CA PRO A 16 -2.57 16.47 24.60
C PRO A 16 -2.41 15.16 23.83
N VAL A 17 -2.73 14.01 24.42
CA VAL A 17 -2.59 12.70 23.77
C VAL A 17 -3.63 12.52 22.67
N SER A 18 -4.88 12.93 22.92
CA SER A 18 -5.93 12.88 21.90
C SER A 18 -5.64 13.83 20.72
N ALA A 19 -5.14 15.04 21.01
CA ALA A 19 -4.74 15.99 19.97
C ALA A 19 -3.56 15.47 19.13
N ALA A 20 -2.54 14.88 19.77
CA ALA A 20 -1.41 14.27 19.09
C ALA A 20 -1.85 13.10 18.19
N LEU A 21 -2.72 12.22 18.68
CA LEU A 21 -3.24 11.09 17.90
C LEU A 21 -4.08 11.54 16.69
N LEU A 22 -4.89 12.59 16.84
CA LEU A 22 -5.63 13.18 15.72
C LEU A 22 -4.67 13.77 14.68
N PHE A 23 -3.64 14.49 15.13
CA PHE A 23 -2.63 15.05 14.24
C PHE A 23 -1.88 13.96 13.47
N ILE A 24 -1.48 12.89 14.15
CA ILE A 24 -0.83 11.71 13.55
C ILE A 24 -1.77 11.03 12.56
N GLY A 25 -3.06 10.88 12.89
CA GLY A 25 -4.06 10.30 12.00
C GLY A 25 -4.21 11.09 10.70
N ILE A 26 -4.33 12.41 10.78
CA ILE A 26 -4.40 13.29 9.60
C ILE A 26 -3.12 13.23 8.78
N LEU A 27 -1.96 13.25 9.43
CA LEU A 27 -0.66 13.16 8.77
C LEU A 27 -0.52 11.85 8.00
N THR A 28 -0.97 10.73 8.59
CA THR A 28 -0.89 9.42 7.94
C THR A 28 -1.79 9.34 6.71
N VAL A 29 -3.01 9.88 6.77
CA VAL A 29 -3.90 10.01 5.61
C VAL A 29 -3.28 10.87 4.52
N TYR A 30 -2.65 11.98 4.90
CA TYR A 30 -1.94 12.85 3.96
C TYR A 30 -0.80 12.11 3.25
N VAL A 31 0.01 11.34 3.99
CA VAL A 31 1.10 10.53 3.40
C VAL A 31 0.55 9.47 2.45
N THR A 32 -0.54 8.79 2.79
CA THR A 32 -1.21 7.84 1.87
C THR A 32 -1.63 8.53 0.56
N ALA A 33 -2.23 9.72 0.66
CA ALA A 33 -2.62 10.50 -0.50
C ALA A 33 -1.41 10.93 -1.35
N ASP A 34 -0.29 11.31 -0.71
CA ASP A 34 0.96 11.68 -1.41
C ASP A 34 1.56 10.48 -2.17
N ILE A 35 1.58 9.29 -1.55
CA ILE A 35 2.04 8.03 -2.17
C ILE A 35 1.21 7.71 -3.43
N ASP A 36 -0.12 7.83 -3.35
CA ASP A 36 -1.01 7.55 -4.47
C ASP A 36 -0.89 8.62 -5.57
N GLN A 37 -0.79 9.90 -5.21
CA GLN A 37 -0.53 10.95 -6.19
C GLN A 37 0.80 10.75 -6.91
N GLN A 38 1.85 10.35 -6.19
CA GLN A 38 3.16 10.05 -6.78
C GLN A 38 3.05 8.91 -7.79
N ARG A 39 2.31 7.84 -7.48
CA ARG A 39 2.08 6.71 -8.38
C ARG A 39 1.32 7.13 -9.64
N VAL A 40 0.28 7.96 -9.50
CA VAL A 40 -0.52 8.44 -10.64
C VAL A 40 0.31 9.35 -11.54
N ARG A 41 1.00 10.34 -10.95
CA ARG A 41 1.87 11.26 -11.71
C ARG A 41 2.96 10.50 -12.45
N PHE A 42 3.61 9.53 -11.80
CA PHE A 42 4.63 8.69 -12.44
C PHE A 42 4.11 7.94 -13.67
N ARG A 43 2.88 7.43 -13.62
CA ARG A 43 2.22 6.77 -14.76
C ARG A 43 1.87 7.75 -15.88
N LEU A 44 1.35 8.93 -15.53
CA LEU A 44 1.00 9.97 -16.52
C LEU A 44 2.22 10.49 -17.26
N THR A 45 3.36 10.60 -16.56
CA THR A 45 4.60 11.10 -17.15
C THR A 45 5.45 9.99 -17.77
N ASN A 46 4.96 8.74 -17.82
CA ASN A 46 5.69 7.57 -18.34
C ASN A 46 7.14 7.47 -17.80
N GLY A 47 7.34 7.86 -16.54
CA GLY A 47 8.66 7.85 -15.89
C GLY A 47 9.54 9.08 -16.09
N ASN A 48 9.12 10.12 -16.83
CA ASN A 48 9.87 11.36 -17.00
C ASN A 48 9.55 12.41 -15.90
N MET A 49 9.69 12.03 -14.63
CA MET A 49 9.43 12.93 -13.49
C MET A 49 10.50 12.78 -12.43
N LYS A 50 11.07 13.90 -11.96
CA LYS A 50 12.02 13.92 -10.85
C LYS A 50 11.31 13.62 -9.52
N ILE A 51 11.75 12.61 -8.79
CA ILE A 51 11.18 12.22 -7.49
C ILE A 51 12.13 12.67 -6.38
N TRP A 52 11.64 13.52 -5.47
CA TRP A 52 12.44 14.12 -4.39
C TRP A 52 13.77 14.74 -4.88
N GLY A 53 13.74 15.42 -6.02
CA GLY A 53 14.91 16.11 -6.56
C GLY A 53 16.00 15.19 -7.16
N ARG A 54 15.78 13.87 -7.25
CA ARG A 54 16.64 12.91 -7.96
C ARG A 54 15.91 12.27 -9.14
N ASP A 55 16.69 11.80 -10.12
CA ASP A 55 16.13 11.07 -11.26
C ASP A 55 15.40 9.81 -10.76
N PRO A 56 14.19 9.54 -11.30
CA PRO A 56 13.37 8.46 -10.80
C PRO A 56 14.06 7.14 -11.13
N PHE A 57 14.43 6.39 -10.08
CA PHE A 57 14.82 4.99 -10.26
C PHE A 57 13.54 4.19 -10.49
N PHE A 58 13.40 3.61 -11.68
CA PHE A 58 12.29 2.74 -12.03
C PHE A 58 12.76 1.55 -12.86
N ILE A 59 12.10 0.42 -12.68
CA ILE A 59 12.37 -0.82 -13.40
C ILE A 59 11.23 -1.01 -14.39
N THR A 60 11.56 -1.07 -15.67
CA THR A 60 10.58 -1.37 -16.74
C THR A 60 10.53 -2.88 -16.96
N ALA A 61 9.54 -3.55 -16.37
CA ALA A 61 9.29 -4.97 -16.62
C ALA A 61 8.45 -5.12 -17.89
N LYS A 62 9.04 -5.63 -18.97
CA LYS A 62 8.31 -5.94 -20.22
C LYS A 62 7.77 -7.36 -20.12
N TYR A 63 6.47 -7.53 -20.33
CA TYR A 63 5.83 -8.85 -20.38
C TYR A 63 5.15 -9.04 -21.74
N ARG A 64 5.25 -10.26 -22.29
CA ARG A 64 4.55 -10.63 -23.51
C ARG A 64 3.23 -11.28 -23.14
N ARG A 65 2.11 -10.73 -23.65
CA ARG A 65 0.80 -11.34 -23.50
C ARG A 65 0.66 -12.51 -24.47
N ASN A 66 -0.17 -13.50 -24.16
CA ASN A 66 -0.43 -14.66 -25.05
C ASN A 66 -0.89 -14.25 -26.47
N ASN A 67 -1.42 -13.04 -26.62
CA ASN A 67 -1.87 -12.50 -27.91
C ASN A 67 -0.76 -11.79 -28.71
N GLY A 68 0.51 -11.85 -28.26
CA GLY A 68 1.66 -11.24 -28.94
C GLY A 68 1.94 -9.78 -28.58
N GLU A 69 1.02 -9.10 -27.88
CA GLU A 69 1.22 -7.72 -27.41
C GLU A 69 2.27 -7.66 -26.28
N ILE A 70 3.21 -6.72 -26.41
CA ILE A 70 4.25 -6.45 -25.40
C ILE A 70 3.71 -5.37 -24.46
N GLY A 71 3.32 -5.75 -23.25
CA GLY A 71 2.98 -4.82 -22.18
C GLY A 71 4.24 -4.41 -21.42
N ALA A 72 4.34 -3.14 -21.02
CA ALA A 72 5.40 -2.66 -20.14
C ALA A 72 4.79 -2.22 -18.81
N ASN A 73 5.30 -2.77 -17.71
CA ASN A 73 4.92 -2.36 -16.36
C ASN A 73 6.08 -1.59 -15.74
N LEU A 74 5.85 -0.31 -15.43
CA LEU A 74 6.84 0.52 -14.76
C LEU A 74 6.70 0.34 -13.25
N LEU A 75 7.70 -0.30 -12.63
CA LEU A 75 7.80 -0.38 -11.18
C LEU A 75 8.64 0.79 -10.67
N LEU A 76 8.02 1.59 -9.81
CA LEU A 76 8.68 2.73 -9.19
C LEU A 76 9.54 2.25 -8.03
N GLY A 77 10.85 2.53 -8.06
CA GLY A 77 11.81 2.17 -7.01
C GLY A 77 12.41 3.39 -6.30
N SER A 78 11.82 4.57 -6.46
CA SER A 78 12.29 5.83 -5.86
C SER A 78 11.21 6.52 -5.03
N GLY A 79 11.62 7.34 -4.07
CA GLY A 79 10.73 7.99 -3.10
C GLY A 79 10.16 7.00 -2.09
N TRP A 80 8.86 7.11 -1.78
CA TRP A 80 8.17 6.24 -0.84
C TRP A 80 8.24 4.74 -1.23
N TRP A 81 8.24 4.47 -2.53
CA TRP A 81 8.28 3.12 -3.09
C TRP A 81 9.67 2.46 -3.05
N GLY A 82 10.72 3.23 -2.77
CA GLY A 82 12.08 2.72 -2.55
C GLY A 82 12.34 2.27 -1.11
N LEU A 83 11.58 2.79 -0.14
CA LEU A 83 11.70 2.41 1.28
C LEU A 83 11.01 1.08 1.57
N CYS A 84 9.84 0.86 0.98
CA CYS A 84 9.05 -0.35 1.13
C CYS A 84 8.32 -0.63 -0.19
N ARG A 85 8.04 -1.92 -0.48
CA ARG A 85 7.34 -2.33 -1.71
C ARG A 85 5.87 -1.89 -1.73
N HIS A 86 5.25 -1.77 -0.55
CA HIS A 86 3.86 -1.34 -0.38
C HIS A 86 3.70 -0.33 0.78
N PRO A 87 4.20 0.91 0.64
CA PRO A 87 4.15 1.90 1.70
C PRO A 87 2.71 2.34 2.02
N ASN A 88 1.82 2.32 1.02
CA ASN A 88 0.41 2.67 1.17
C ASN A 88 -0.29 1.76 2.21
N TYR A 89 -0.11 0.43 2.11
CA TYR A 89 -0.75 -0.53 3.03
C TYR A 89 -0.29 -0.32 4.48
N PHE A 90 0.97 0.06 4.69
CA PHE A 90 1.48 0.36 6.03
C PHE A 90 0.82 1.63 6.61
N CYS A 91 0.72 2.70 5.82
CA CYS A 91 0.07 3.94 6.23
C CYS A 91 -1.43 3.76 6.49
N GLU A 92 -2.13 2.99 5.64
CA GLU A 92 -3.53 2.64 5.88
C GLU A 92 -3.69 1.89 7.20
N TRP A 93 -2.89 0.86 7.44
CA TRP A 93 -2.94 0.11 8.70
C TRP A 93 -2.69 0.99 9.92
N PHE A 94 -1.68 1.86 9.84
CA PHE A 94 -1.32 2.78 10.93
C PHE A 94 -2.43 3.81 11.21
N THR A 95 -3.11 4.29 10.18
CA THR A 95 -4.27 5.20 10.33
C THR A 95 -5.39 4.54 11.11
N PHE A 96 -5.74 3.29 10.77
CA PHE A 96 -6.74 2.53 11.50
C PHE A 96 -6.29 2.22 12.94
N ALA A 97 -5.00 1.94 13.16
CA ALA A 97 -4.44 1.76 14.50
C ALA A 97 -4.64 3.02 15.35
N CYS A 98 -4.29 4.20 14.85
CA CYS A 98 -4.51 5.45 15.57
C CYS A 98 -5.99 5.70 15.90
N TRP A 99 -6.90 5.38 14.96
CA TRP A 99 -8.33 5.56 15.17
C TRP A 99 -8.91 4.61 16.23
N THR A 100 -8.45 3.35 16.25
CA THR A 100 -8.86 2.38 17.27
C THR A 100 -8.34 2.74 18.67
N VAL A 101 -7.12 3.26 18.75
CA VAL A 101 -6.53 3.74 20.02
C VAL A 101 -7.29 4.97 20.55
N LEU A 102 -7.66 5.91 19.67
CA LEU A 102 -8.50 7.07 20.02
C LEU A 102 -9.86 6.66 20.61
N GLN A 103 -10.43 5.56 20.15
CA GLN A 103 -11.72 5.05 20.60
C GLN A 103 -11.67 4.34 21.97
N GLY A 104 -10.46 3.98 22.45
CA GLY A 104 -10.23 3.26 23.69
C GLY A 104 -10.25 1.74 23.50
N THR A 105 -9.15 1.08 23.82
CA THR A 105 -8.87 -0.36 23.57
C THR A 105 -9.61 -1.33 24.51
N PHE A 106 -10.79 -0.97 25.02
CA PHE A 106 -11.43 -1.70 26.12
C PHE A 106 -12.40 -2.81 25.67
N THR A 107 -12.74 -2.90 24.38
CA THR A 107 -13.70 -3.88 23.88
C THR A 107 -13.11 -4.67 22.72
N PHE A 108 -13.16 -6.01 22.80
CA PHE A 108 -12.75 -6.93 21.72
C PHE A 108 -13.35 -6.54 20.35
N PHE A 109 -14.58 -6.02 20.36
CA PHE A 109 -15.29 -5.54 19.18
C PHE A 109 -14.61 -4.35 18.47
N CYS A 110 -13.88 -3.50 19.19
CA CYS A 110 -13.14 -2.36 18.61
C CYS A 110 -11.82 -2.79 17.94
N CYS A 111 -11.20 -3.89 18.39
CA CYS A 111 -9.98 -4.42 17.77
C CYS A 111 -10.26 -5.31 16.55
N PHE A 112 -11.49 -5.81 16.41
CA PHE A 112 -11.88 -6.69 15.31
C PHE A 112 -11.62 -6.08 13.91
N PRO A 113 -11.99 -4.81 13.63
CA PRO A 113 -11.68 -4.19 12.34
C PRO A 113 -10.18 -4.10 12.05
N LEU A 114 -9.35 -3.88 13.08
CA LEU A 114 -7.90 -3.80 12.92
C LEU A 114 -7.31 -5.17 12.52
N LEU A 115 -7.73 -6.24 13.20
CA LEU A 115 -7.32 -7.62 12.89
C LEU A 115 -7.83 -8.08 11.52
N PHE A 116 -9.05 -7.67 11.16
CA PHE A 116 -9.58 -7.95 9.83
C PHE A 116 -8.75 -7.24 8.75
N LEU A 117 -8.43 -5.96 8.96
CA LEU A 117 -7.63 -5.18 8.03
C LEU A 117 -6.20 -5.74 7.88
N THR A 118 -5.54 -6.14 8.96
CA THR A 118 -4.20 -6.76 8.87
C THR A 118 -4.23 -8.02 8.03
N CYS A 119 -5.20 -8.91 8.27
CA CYS A 119 -5.35 -10.14 7.50
C CYS A 119 -5.62 -9.84 6.02
N PHE A 120 -6.53 -8.91 5.74
CA PHE A 120 -6.87 -8.50 4.38
C PHE A 120 -5.67 -7.91 3.63
N LEU A 121 -4.91 -7.01 4.24
CA LEU A 121 -3.70 -6.42 3.66
C LEU A 121 -2.62 -7.49 3.44
N TYR A 122 -2.46 -8.41 4.39
CA TYR A 122 -1.50 -9.52 4.27
C TYR A 122 -1.83 -10.43 3.07
N GLN A 123 -3.09 -10.83 2.93
CA GLN A 123 -3.55 -11.60 1.76
C GLN A 123 -3.31 -10.83 0.46
N ARG A 124 -3.57 -9.52 0.45
CA ARG A 124 -3.37 -8.68 -0.74
C ARG A 124 -1.90 -8.63 -1.17
N ILE A 125 -0.97 -8.50 -0.22
CA ILE A 125 0.48 -8.54 -0.49
C ILE A 125 0.87 -9.88 -1.11
N ILE A 126 0.42 -10.99 -0.53
CA ILE A 126 0.72 -12.33 -1.07
C ILE A 126 0.20 -12.49 -2.50
N HIS A 127 -1.03 -12.04 -2.77
CA HIS A 127 -1.60 -12.11 -4.12
C HIS A 127 -0.85 -11.23 -5.14
N ASP A 128 -0.41 -10.04 -4.74
CA ASP A 128 0.39 -9.15 -5.59
C ASP A 128 1.77 -9.77 -5.90
N GLU A 129 2.43 -10.38 -4.91
CA GLU A 129 3.69 -11.11 -5.09
C GLU A 129 3.54 -12.33 -6.02
N LEU A 130 2.51 -13.14 -5.80
CA LEU A 130 2.21 -14.31 -6.64
C LEU A 130 1.97 -13.92 -8.09
N ARG A 131 1.28 -12.81 -8.34
CA ARG A 131 1.05 -12.30 -9.70
C ARG A 131 2.35 -11.89 -10.39
N LEU A 132 3.27 -11.26 -9.66
CA LEU A 132 4.58 -10.85 -10.18
C LEU A 132 5.49 -12.06 -10.47
N LEU A 133 5.49 -13.06 -9.58
CA LEU A 133 6.23 -14.31 -9.80
C LEU A 133 5.71 -15.06 -11.03
N PHE A 134 4.39 -15.15 -11.20
CA PHE A 134 3.80 -15.84 -12.36
C PHE A 134 4.19 -15.18 -13.69
N LEU A 135 4.23 -13.84 -13.73
CA LEU A 135 4.72 -13.10 -14.90
C LEU A 135 6.20 -13.40 -15.20
N CYS A 136 7.05 -13.48 -14.18
CA CYS A 136 8.48 -13.80 -14.33
C CYS A 136 8.70 -15.26 -14.80
N VAL A 137 7.92 -16.22 -14.29
CA VAL A 137 7.99 -17.63 -14.73
C VAL A 137 7.54 -17.81 -16.18
N LEU A 138 6.51 -17.07 -16.62
CA LEU A 138 6.08 -17.07 -18.02
C LEU A 138 7.14 -16.48 -18.95
N GLU A 139 7.85 -15.44 -18.51
CA GLU A 139 8.99 -14.88 -19.25
C GLU A 139 10.09 -15.93 -19.41
N SER A 140 10.50 -16.58 -18.30
CA SER A 140 11.52 -17.64 -18.31
C SER A 140 11.14 -18.81 -19.22
N LYS A 141 9.89 -19.30 -19.14
CA LYS A 141 9.41 -20.37 -20.03
C LYS A 141 9.36 -19.94 -21.50
N SER A 142 9.00 -18.70 -21.80
CA SER A 142 8.97 -18.19 -23.19
C SER A 142 10.37 -18.04 -23.78
N VAL A 143 11.35 -17.59 -22.99
CA VAL A 143 12.75 -17.49 -23.42
C VAL A 143 13.36 -18.89 -23.65
N ILE A 144 13.07 -19.86 -22.77
CA ILE A 144 13.53 -21.24 -22.92
C ILE A 144 12.87 -21.93 -24.11
N PHE A 145 11.59 -21.67 -24.39
CA PHE A 145 10.90 -22.23 -25.56
C PHE A 145 11.47 -21.67 -26.87
N PHE A 146 11.87 -20.40 -26.90
CA PHE A 146 12.50 -19.79 -28.08
C PHE A 146 13.93 -20.32 -28.33
N SER A 147 14.70 -20.60 -27.27
CA SER A 147 16.05 -21.19 -27.39
C SER A 147 16.06 -22.66 -27.83
N ARG A 148 14.90 -23.33 -27.85
CA ARG A 148 14.77 -24.74 -28.26
C ARG A 148 14.09 -24.92 -29.62
N VAL A 149 13.68 -23.81 -30.25
CA VAL A 149 13.01 -23.76 -31.56
C VAL A 149 13.90 -23.12 -32.64
N ILE A 150 15.08 -22.61 -32.25
CA ILE A 150 16.22 -22.29 -33.13
C ILE A 150 17.27 -23.37 -32.95
#